data_AF-A0A953HTT2-F1
#
_entry.id   AF-A0A953HTT2-F1
#
_cell.length_a   1.000
_cell.length_b   1.000
_cell.length_c   1.000
_cell.angle_alpha   90.00
_cell.angle_beta   90.00
_cell.angle_gamma   90.00
#
_symmetry.space_group_name_H-M   'P 1'
#
loop_
_entity.id
_entity.type
_entity.pdbx_description
1 polymer ?
#
loop_
_entity_poly.entity_id
_entity_poly.type
_entity_poly.pdbx_seq_one_letter_code
_entity_poly.pdbx_strand_id
1 'polypeptide(L)' 'MGTRLAAIPLLITMLVAALIHHIDDPFRKQELPLLYASIYFFIALAGAGKLSLDHWIHQRFHRQASLE' A
#
# COMPACT_ATOMS: atom_id res chain seq x y z
N MET A 1 -0.36 -12.03 -4.79
CA MET A 1 -0.89 -12.10 -3.40
C MET A 1 -0.03 -11.36 -2.38
N GLY A 2 1.28 -11.18 -2.61
CA GLY A 2 2.17 -10.52 -1.64
C GLY A 2 1.80 -9.07 -1.31
N THR A 3 1.25 -8.31 -2.25
CA THR A 3 0.93 -6.88 -2.05
C THR A 3 -0.17 -6.62 -1.03
N ARG A 4 -1.16 -7.52 -0.90
CA ARG A 4 -2.21 -7.41 0.13
C ARG A 4 -1.63 -7.64 1.53
N LEU A 5 -0.79 -8.66 1.67
CA LEU A 5 -0.15 -8.98 2.95
C LEU A 5 0.88 -7.93 3.38
N ALA A 6 1.62 -7.35 2.43
CA ALA A 6 2.58 -6.28 2.69
C ALA A 6 1.90 -4.96 3.12
N ALA A 7 0.68 -4.70 2.67
CA ALA A 7 -0.07 -3.50 3.03
C ALA A 7 -0.61 -3.52 4.48
N ILE A 8 -0.84 -4.70 5.06
CA ILE A 8 -1.36 -4.85 6.42
C ILE A 8 -0.44 -4.22 7.49
N PRO A 9 0.86 -4.56 7.57
CA PRO A 9 1.73 -3.91 8.56
C PRO A 9 1.87 -2.40 8.33
N LEU A 10 1.86 -1.94 7.08
CA LEU A 10 1.88 -0.49 6.75
C LEU A 10 0.59 0.24 7.16
N LEU A 11 -0.57 -0.41 7.03
CA LEU A 11 -1.83 0.12 7.53
C LEU A 11 -1.78 0.26 9.06
N ILE A 12 -1.29 -0.76 9.76
CA ILE A 12 -1.18 -0.76 11.22
C ILE A 12 -0.24 0.36 11.69
N THR A 13 0.91 0.55 11.04
CA THR A 13 1.84 1.63 11.43
C THR A 13 1.22 3.02 11.26
N MET A 14 0.45 3.25 10.19
CA MET A 14 -0.24 4.54 9.99
C MET A 14 -1.36 4.77 11.01
N LEU A 15 -2.10 3.71 11.39
CA LEU A 15 -3.10 3.80 12.46
C LEU A 15 -2.45 4.08 13.82
N VAL A 16 -1.33 3.44 14.14
CA VAL A 16 -0.56 3.72 15.36
C VAL A 16 -0.04 5.16 15.36
N ALA A 17 0.51 5.64 14.24
CA ALA A 17 0.99 7.01 14.12
C ALA A 17 -0.15 8.03 14.35
N ALA A 18 -1.32 7.79 13.77
CA ALA A 18 -2.47 8.68 13.94
C ALA A 18 -3.09 8.62 15.36
N LEU A 19 -3.29 7.42 15.91
CA LEU A 19 -4.08 7.20 17.13
C LEU A 19 -3.26 7.21 18.42
N ILE A 20 -1.97 6.88 18.36
CA ILE A 20 -1.09 6.78 19.55
C ILE A 20 -0.09 7.93 19.59
N HIS A 21 0.59 8.22 18.48
CA HIS A 21 1.66 9.23 18.48
C HIS A 21 1.14 10.66 18.39
N HIS A 22 0.10 10.87 17.58
CA HIS A 22 -0.48 12.20 17.36
C HIS A 22 -1.73 12.49 18.20
N ILE A 23 -2.03 11.71 19.25
CA ILE A 23 -3.27 11.89 20.03
C ILE A 23 -3.41 13.28 20.66
N ASP A 24 -2.30 13.86 21.12
CA ASP A 24 -2.24 15.20 21.74
C ASP A 24 -1.90 16.32 20.73
N ASP A 25 -1.64 15.95 19.46
CA ASP A 25 -1.30 16.91 18.42
C ASP A 25 -2.58 17.47 17.75
N PRO A 26 -2.56 18.75 17.30
CA PRO A 26 -3.68 19.31 16.57
C PRO A 26 -3.96 18.50 15.29
N PHE A 27 -5.24 18.34 14.96
CA PHE A 27 -5.74 17.50 13.86
C PHE A 27 -4.99 17.66 12.53
N ARG A 28 -4.48 18.87 12.24
CA ARG A 28 -3.62 19.16 11.09
C ARG A 28 -2.41 18.22 10.92
N LYS A 29 -1.88 17.64 12.00
CA LYS A 29 -0.80 16.64 11.95
C LYS A 29 -1.30 15.20 11.82
N GLN A 30 -2.54 14.92 12.21
CA GLN A 30 -3.19 13.61 12.06
C GLN A 30 -3.75 13.36 10.65
N GLU A 31 -4.03 14.43 9.89
CA GLU A 31 -4.58 14.36 8.53
C GLU A 31 -3.73 13.48 7.59
N LEU A 32 -2.40 13.64 7.65
CA LEU A 32 -1.48 12.94 6.77
C LEU A 32 -1.46 11.41 7.04
N PRO A 33 -1.24 10.92 8.28
CA PRO A 33 -1.28 9.49 8.55
C PRO A 33 -2.66 8.87 8.34
N LEU A 34 -3.77 9.59 8.58
CA LEU A 34 -5.12 9.11 8.25
C LEU A 34 -5.29 8.93 6.73
N LEU A 35 -4.78 9.87 5.93
CA LEU A 35 -4.80 9.76 4.47
C LEU A 35 -4.02 8.53 4.01
N TYR A 36 -2.81 8.32 4.51
CA TYR A 36 -2.02 7.12 4.19
C TYR A 36 -2.69 5.83 4.65
N ALA A 37 -3.29 5.82 5.85
CA ALA A 37 -4.06 4.68 6.34
C ALA A 37 -5.22 4.34 5.40
N SER A 38 -5.96 5.35 4.91
CA SER A 38 -7.06 5.12 3.96
C SER A 38 -6.58 4.47 2.65
N ILE A 39 -5.45 4.94 2.12
CA ILE A 39 -4.86 4.40 0.88
C ILE A 39 -4.41 2.95 1.11
N TYR A 40 -3.69 2.67 2.21
CA TYR A 40 -3.26 1.31 2.53
C TYR A 40 -4.43 0.37 2.82
N PHE A 41 -5.53 0.88 3.37
CA PHE A 41 -6.76 0.12 3.55
C PHE A 41 -7.34 -0.33 2.19
N PHE A 42 -7.44 0.58 1.22
CA PHE A 42 -7.88 0.23 -0.13
C PHE A 42 -6.92 -0.77 -0.80
N ILE A 43 -5.60 -0.61 -0.63
CA ILE A 43 -4.61 -1.56 -1.17
C ILE A 43 -4.70 -2.93 -0.49
N ALA A 44 -4.97 -2.99 0.82
CA ALA A 44 -5.15 -4.25 1.53
C ALA A 44 -6.41 -5.01 1.06
N LEU A 45 -7.49 -4.28 0.76
CA LEU A 45 -8.74 -4.85 0.25
C LEU A 45 -8.65 -5.24 -1.24
N ALA A 46 -8.34 -4.29 -2.12
CA ALA A 46 -8.34 -4.48 -3.57
C ALA A 46 -7.06 -5.14 -4.10
N GLY A 47 -5.94 -5.05 -3.36
CA GLY A 47 -4.62 -5.45 -3.84
C GLY A 47 -4.00 -4.45 -4.82
N ALA A 48 -2.73 -4.66 -5.17
CA ALA A 48 -1.98 -3.75 -6.07
C ALA A 48 -2.41 -3.83 -7.56
N GLY A 49 -3.30 -4.75 -7.93
CA GLY A 49 -3.84 -4.86 -9.29
C GLY A 49 -2.78 -5.04 -10.40
N LYS A 50 -3.15 -4.63 -11.63
CA LYS A 50 -2.29 -4.69 -12.83
C LYS A 50 -1.08 -3.74 -12.77
N LEU A 51 -1.11 -2.77 -11.86
CA LEU A 51 -0.02 -1.83 -11.64
C LEU A 51 1.06 -2.39 -10.69
N SER A 52 0.89 -3.61 -10.18
CA SER A 52 1.94 -4.25 -9.38
C SER A 52 3.19 -4.49 -10.24
N LEU A 53 4.35 -4.16 -9.67
CA LEU A 53 5.65 -4.36 -10.30
C LEU A 53 5.85 -5.83 -10.71
N ASP A 54 5.35 -6.75 -9.89
CA ASP A 54 5.35 -8.20 -10.12
C ASP A 54 4.62 -8.58 -11.42
N HIS A 55 3.43 -7.99 -11.64
CA HIS A 55 2.65 -8.21 -12.86
C HIS A 55 3.33 -7.58 -14.08
N TRP A 56 3.95 -6.42 -13.94
CA TRP A 56 4.67 -5.76 -15.03
C TRP A 56 5.93 -6.54 -15.45
N ILE A 57 6.71 -7.02 -14.48
CA ILE A 57 7.91 -7.83 -14.72
C ILE A 57 7.52 -9.15 -15.39
N HIS A 58 6.50 -9.84 -14.89
CA HIS A 58 6.07 -11.12 -15.44
C HIS A 58 5.59 -10.98 -16.91
N GLN A 59 4.85 -9.91 -17.22
CA GLN A 59 4.47 -9.61 -18.61
C GLN A 59 5.66 -9.27 -19.50
N ARG A 60 6.68 -8.57 -18.98
CA ARG A 60 7.86 -8.17 -19.76
C ARG A 60 8.69 -9.39 -20.18
N PHE A 61 8.90 -10.34 -19.27
CA PHE A 61 9.62 -11.59 -19.55
C PHE A 61 8.89 -12.45 -20.58
N HIS A 62 7.57 -12.63 -20.44
CA HIS A 62 6.79 -13.38 -21.44
C HIS A 62 6.82 -12.74 -22.83
N ARG A 63 6.90 -11.41 -22.92
CA ARG A 63 6.96 -10.70 -24.21
C ARG A 63 8.32 -10.82 -24.92
N GLN A 64 9.39 -11.14 -24.18
CA GLN A 64 10.71 -11.37 -24.78
C GLN A 64 10.86 -12.79 -25.31
N ALA A 65 10.33 -13.79 -24.59
CA ALA A 65 10.35 -15.19 -25.03
C ALA A 65 9.51 -15.47 -26.29
N SER A 66 8.60 -14.57 -26.67
CA SER A 66 7.84 -14.66 -27.94
C SER A 66 8.53 -14.00 -29.13
N LEU A 67 9.67 -13.33 -28.91
CA LEU A 67 10.45 -12.63 -29.94
C LEU A 67 11.76 -13.32 -30.28
N GLU A 68 12.11 -14.41 -29.56
CA GLU A 68 13.21 -15.33 -29.86
C GLU A 68 12.66 -16.64 -30.44
#